data_AF-A0A8E5IMI9-F1
#
_entry.id   AF-A0A8E5IMI9-F1
#
_cell.length_a   1.000
_cell.length_b   1.000
_cell.length_c   1.000
_cell.angle_alpha   90.00
_cell.angle_beta   90.00
_cell.angle_gamma   90.00
#
_symmetry.space_group_name_H-M   'P 1'
#
loop_
_entity.id
_entity.type
_entity.pdbx_description
1 polymer ?
#
loop_
_entity_poly.entity_id
_entity_poly.type
_entity_poly.pdbx_seq_one_letter_code
_entity_poly.pdbx_strand_id
1 'polypeptide(L)'
;MLSGGDDALGDLADVVLHESLHATFYVPGQSTLNESMASFVGDKLAEQYLAEAKGPDSIDKARFIDLRVKGEARGKRMKEAYANRTIAD
;
A
#
# COMPACT_ATOMS: atom_id res chain seq x y z
N MET A 1 1.87 -4.14 -7.95
CA MET A 1 2.82 -4.16 -9.09
C MET A 1 3.88 -3.15 -8.73
N LEU A 2 5.14 -3.56 -8.71
CA LEU A 2 6.24 -2.62 -8.50
C LEU A 2 6.25 -1.60 -9.64
N SER A 3 6.33 -0.31 -9.32
CA SER A 3 6.65 0.71 -10.31
C SER A 3 7.99 0.40 -10.98
N GLY A 4 8.14 0.68 -12.26
CA GLY A 4 9.44 0.59 -12.93
C GLY A 4 10.33 1.78 -12.60
N GLY A 5 11.66 1.58 -12.62
CA GLY A 5 12.64 2.66 -12.44
C GLY A 5 12.91 3.01 -10.96
N ASP A 6 13.36 4.26 -10.72
CA ASP A 6 13.82 4.73 -9.41
C ASP A 6 12.73 4.69 -8.31
N ASP A 7 11.46 4.64 -8.72
CA ASP A 7 10.31 4.64 -7.79
C ASP A 7 10.05 3.25 -7.18
N ALA A 8 10.69 2.20 -7.71
CA ALA A 8 10.48 0.80 -7.32
C ALA A 8 10.84 0.49 -5.86
N LEU A 9 11.71 1.29 -5.25
CA LEU A 9 12.23 0.99 -3.91
C LEU A 9 11.15 1.10 -2.83
N GLY A 10 10.27 2.11 -2.92
CA GLY A 10 9.16 2.28 -1.97
C GLY A 10 8.16 1.13 -2.05
N ASP A 11 7.74 0.77 -3.27
CA ASP A 11 6.83 -0.35 -3.50
C ASP A 11 7.43 -1.70 -3.06
N LEU A 12 8.73 -1.91 -3.29
CA LEU A 12 9.41 -3.12 -2.85
C LEU A 12 9.48 -3.19 -1.32
N ALA A 13 9.81 -2.08 -0.66
CA ALA A 13 9.81 -2.01 0.79
C ALA A 13 8.41 -2.32 1.35
N ASP A 14 7.37 -1.69 0.82
CA ASP A 14 5.97 -1.94 1.20
C ASP A 14 5.62 -3.43 1.09
N VAL A 15 5.88 -4.07 -0.06
CA VAL A 15 5.61 -5.50 -0.24
C VAL A 15 6.37 -6.36 0.78
N VAL A 16 7.67 -6.13 0.97
CA VAL A 16 8.46 -6.92 1.92
C VAL A 16 7.90 -6.77 3.34
N LEU A 17 7.54 -5.54 3.74
CA LEU A 17 7.04 -5.23 5.08
C LEU A 17 5.61 -5.76 5.29
N HIS A 18 4.76 -5.70 4.26
CA HIS A 18 3.43 -6.29 4.23
C HIS A 18 3.48 -7.80 4.48
N GLU A 19 4.27 -8.53 3.69
CA GLU A 19 4.38 -9.98 3.83
C GLU A 19 5.08 -10.39 5.13
N SER A 20 6.03 -9.58 5.61
CA SER A 20 6.66 -9.78 6.92
C SER A 20 5.64 -9.66 8.06
N LEU A 21 4.62 -8.80 7.89
CA LEU A 21 3.59 -8.66 8.90
C LEU A 21 2.66 -9.87 8.96
N HIS A 22 2.30 -10.44 7.81
CA HIS A 22 1.53 -11.70 7.78
C HIS A 22 2.23 -12.83 8.54
N ALA A 23 3.57 -12.82 8.61
CA ALA A 23 4.34 -13.79 9.39
C ALA A 23 4.33 -13.53 10.91
N THR A 24 3.89 -12.36 11.38
CA THR A 24 3.96 -11.95 12.79
C THR A 24 2.59 -11.61 13.40
N PHE A 25 1.60 -11.28 12.57
CA PHE A 25 0.24 -10.97 12.97
C PHE A 25 -0.74 -11.75 12.10
N TYR A 26 -1.59 -12.54 12.76
CA TYR A 26 -2.66 -13.25 12.08
C TYR A 26 -3.84 -13.49 13.02
N VAL A 27 -5.04 -13.07 12.60
CA VAL A 27 -6.30 -13.34 13.29
C VAL A 27 -7.11 -14.37 12.47
N PRO A 28 -7.37 -15.59 13.00
CA PRO A 28 -8.09 -16.62 12.27
C PRO A 28 -9.48 -16.18 11.80
N GLY A 29 -9.79 -16.44 10.53
CA GLY A 29 -11.09 -16.14 9.93
C GLY A 29 -11.33 -14.65 9.61
N GLN A 30 -10.37 -13.76 9.88
CA GLN A 30 -10.51 -12.31 9.71
C GLN A 30 -9.64 -11.79 8.56
N SER A 31 -9.89 -12.26 7.33
CA SER A 31 -9.10 -11.88 6.14
C SER A 31 -9.04 -10.37 5.93
N THR A 32 -10.17 -9.66 6.00
CA THR A 32 -10.20 -8.21 5.83
C THR A 32 -9.33 -7.48 6.86
N LEU A 33 -9.38 -7.91 8.13
CA LEU A 33 -8.53 -7.33 9.16
C LEU A 33 -7.05 -7.60 8.85
N ASN A 34 -6.68 -8.85 8.59
CA ASN A 34 -5.30 -9.25 8.32
C ASN A 34 -4.71 -8.45 7.15
N GLU A 35 -5.41 -8.40 6.01
CA GLU A 35 -4.96 -7.64 4.84
C GLU A 35 -4.92 -6.13 5.07
N SER A 36 -5.91 -5.57 5.78
CA SER A 36 -5.94 -4.12 6.07
C SER A 36 -4.81 -3.70 7.00
N MET A 37 -4.45 -4.57 7.96
CA MET A 37 -3.36 -4.33 8.89
C MET A 37 -2.00 -4.46 8.17
N ALA A 38 -1.83 -5.51 7.37
CA ALA A 38 -0.67 -5.70 6.49
C ALA A 38 -0.45 -4.49 5.57
N SER A 39 -1.53 -4.00 4.95
CA SER A 39 -1.48 -2.80 4.08
C SER A 39 -1.12 -1.54 4.87
N PHE A 40 -1.70 -1.32 6.05
CA PHE A 40 -1.43 -0.13 6.86
C PHE A 40 0.03 -0.08 7.33
N VAL A 41 0.55 -1.19 7.85
CA VAL A 41 1.93 -1.25 8.35
C VAL A 41 2.93 -1.22 7.21
N GLY A 42 2.67 -1.92 6.10
CA GLY A 42 3.51 -1.85 4.90
C GLY A 42 3.69 -0.41 4.42
N ASP A 43 2.59 0.33 4.24
CA ASP A 43 2.60 1.73 3.82
C ASP A 43 3.43 2.62 4.76
N LYS A 44 3.19 2.50 6.07
CA LYS A 44 3.83 3.37 7.07
C LYS A 44 5.30 3.07 7.27
N LEU A 45 5.67 1.80 7.28
CA LEU A 45 7.07 1.42 7.43
C LEU A 45 7.85 1.65 6.14
N ALA A 46 7.24 1.56 4.95
CA ALA A 46 7.89 1.95 3.70
C ALA A 46 8.16 3.46 3.65
N GLU A 47 7.19 4.29 4.05
CA GLU A 47 7.37 5.74 4.18
C GLU A 47 8.51 6.09 5.15
N GLN A 48 8.53 5.44 6.33
CA GLN A 48 9.59 5.62 7.32
C GLN A 48 10.95 5.15 6.80
N TYR A 49 11.01 3.98 6.17
CA TYR A 49 12.23 3.44 5.57
C TYR A 49 12.82 4.41 4.54
N LEU A 50 12.01 4.98 3.66
CA LEU A 50 12.49 5.96 2.67
C LEU A 50 13.01 7.24 3.35
N ALA A 51 12.33 7.72 4.40
CA ALA A 51 12.80 8.87 5.17
C ALA A 51 14.18 8.62 5.82
N GLU A 52 14.40 7.42 6.35
CA GLU A 52 15.67 7.03 6.98
C GLU A 52 16.78 6.74 5.95
N ALA A 53 16.46 6.04 4.87
CA ALA A 53 17.44 5.58 3.89
C ALA A 53 17.84 6.64 2.85
N LYS A 54 16.93 7.55 2.50
CA LYS A 54 17.11 8.56 1.44
C LYS A 54 17.00 10.00 1.96
N GLY A 55 16.54 10.19 3.19
CA GLY A 55 16.28 11.48 3.80
C GLY A 55 14.80 11.86 3.79
N PRO A 56 14.36 12.70 4.75
CA PRO A 56 12.95 13.00 4.98
C PRO A 56 12.27 13.73 3.82
N ASP A 57 13.02 14.47 3.01
CA ASP A 57 12.53 15.25 1.86
C ASP A 57 12.94 14.63 0.51
N SER A 58 13.29 13.34 0.50
CA SER A 58 13.69 12.64 -0.72
C SER A 58 12.57 12.58 -1.76
N ILE A 59 12.96 12.68 -3.03
CA ILE A 59 12.02 12.54 -4.15
C ILE A 59 11.38 11.14 -4.17
N ASP A 60 12.12 10.11 -3.76
CA ASP A 60 11.64 8.73 -3.66
C ASP A 60 10.44 8.64 -2.70
N LYS A 61 10.55 9.23 -1.50
CA LYS A 61 9.47 9.28 -0.52
C LYS A 61 8.27 10.05 -1.06
N ALA A 62 8.51 11.21 -1.68
CA ALA A 62 7.44 12.04 -2.24
C ALA A 62 6.66 11.28 -3.34
N ARG A 63 7.36 10.56 -4.22
CA ARG A 63 6.76 9.74 -5.28
C ARG A 63 6.00 8.54 -4.72
N PHE A 64 6.56 7.85 -3.73
CA PHE A 64 5.86 6.77 -3.04
C PHE A 64 4.52 7.24 -2.45
N ILE A 65 4.51 8.38 -1.74
CA ILE A 65 3.27 8.96 -1.18
C ILE A 65 2.26 9.29 -2.30
N ASP A 66 2.70 9.91 -3.40
CA ASP A 66 1.83 10.22 -4.54
C ASP A 66 1.24 8.95 -5.19
N LEU A 67 2.02 7.87 -5.30
CA LEU A 67 1.54 6.56 -5.77
C LEU A 67 0.46 6.00 -4.84
N ARG A 68 0.62 6.10 -3.51
CA ARG A 68 -0.41 5.67 -2.54
C ARG A 68 -1.71 6.44 -2.69
N VAL A 69 -1.64 7.77 -2.79
CA VAL A 69 -2.81 8.63 -3.01
C VAL A 69 -3.54 8.26 -4.31
N LYS A 70 -2.80 8.05 -5.40
CA LYS A 70 -3.37 7.60 -6.69
C LYS A 70 -4.00 6.21 -6.59
N GLY A 71 -3.37 5.30 -5.85
CA GLY A 71 -3.86 3.95 -5.58
C GLY A 71 -5.19 3.96 -4.84
N GLU A 72 -5.30 4.75 -3.77
CA GLU A 72 -6.54 4.90 -2.98
C GLU A 72 -7.68 5.47 -3.85
N ALA A 73 -7.39 6.54 -4.60
CA ALA A 73 -8.37 7.14 -5.50
C ALA A 73 -8.86 6.14 -6.56
N ARG A 74 -7.96 5.31 -7.10
CA ARG A 74 -8.31 4.22 -8.03
C ARG A 74 -9.20 3.18 -7.35
N GLY A 75 -8.85 2.74 -6.14
CA GLY A 75 -9.63 1.78 -5.37
C GLY A 75 -11.05 2.27 -5.09
N LYS A 76 -11.21 3.54 -4.72
CA LYS A 76 -12.52 4.17 -4.52
C LYS A 76 -13.38 4.13 -5.78
N ARG A 77 -12.82 4.53 -6.94
CA ARG A 77 -13.54 4.46 -8.23
C ARG A 77 -13.95 3.04 -8.59
N MET A 78 -13.09 2.04 -8.32
CA MET A 78 -13.42 0.64 -8.59
C MET A 78 -14.57 0.15 -7.69
N LYS A 79 -14.57 0.54 -6.41
CA LYS A 79 -15.65 0.21 -5.47
C LYS A 79 -16.98 0.83 -5.89
N GLU A 80 -16.96 2.10 -6.31
CA GLU A 80 -18.14 2.81 -6.83
C GLU A 80 -18.69 2.14 -8.10
N ALA A 81 -17.80 1.80 -9.05
CA ALA A 81 -18.21 1.10 -10.28
C ALA A 81 -18.84 -0.28 -9.99
N TYR A 82 -18.28 -1.05 -9.04
CA TYR A 82 -18.84 -2.33 -8.62
C TYR A 82 -20.24 -2.15 -8.00
N ALA A 83 -20.40 -1.21 -7.06
CA ALA A 83 -21.68 -0.96 -6.42
C ALA A 83 -22.78 -0.54 -7.42
N ASN A 84 -22.43 0.31 -8.39
CA ASN A 84 -23.35 0.76 -9.42
C ASN A 84 -23.75 -0.36 -10.39
N ARG A 85 -22.87 -1.33 -10.66
CA ARG A 85 -23.19 -2.50 -11.48
C ARG A 85 -24.21 -3.41 -10.78
N THR A 86 -24.06 -3.63 -9.48
CA THR A 86 -24.94 -4.51 -8.69
C THR A 86 -26.36 -3.94 -8.49
N ILE A 87 -26.56 -2.62 -8.67
CA ILE A 87 -27.89 -1.98 -8.59
C ILE A 87 -28.64 -2.04 -9.94
N ALA A 88 -27.93 -2.31 -11.04
CA ALA A 88 -28.50 -2.33 -12.39
C ALA A 88 -28.90 -3.74 -12.88
N ASP A 89 -28.62 -4.78 -12.11
CA ASP A 89 -29.02 -6.19 -12.30
C ASP A 89 -30.15 -6.56 -11.31
#